data_AF-A0A8T4YBQ1-F1
#
_entry.id   AF-A0A8T4YBQ1-F1
#
_cell.length_a   1.000
_cell.length_b   1.000
_cell.length_c   1.000
_cell.angle_alpha   90.00
_cell.angle_beta   90.00
_cell.angle_gamma   90.00
#
_symmetry.space_group_name_H-M   'P 1'
#
loop_
_entity.id
_entity.type
_entity.pdbx_description
1 polymer ?
#
loop_
_entity_poly.entity_id
_entity_poly.type
_entity_poly.pdbx_seq_one_letter_code
_entity_poly.pdbx_strand_id
1 'polypeptide(L)'
;MRGFSGLSLRVLVIMLFIAFVVEPVVIYNYLIGGSFGGLEAWLITILLVEITSITGRTLTMQEAFMINTVIGLILARSLLFPTTLLYDVFYAFHQVTKDFGYASQLPYWFTVPPESLVARGLLRTFFTIEWAIPLTVLLTQIVINLVMTLSMGIICYEIYVVVEKLEFPLQAAAAEGIITVTGGDPERSRVFAISAFIGGVYALLSWFIPVVVNWQIPSLVYIFDWEFTNLLEYWRDIPILPGASLAINVNLLTFASGLVIPLDVCIWMFIGSHILYFIGNALLVGWNLWTQAEVGAWYQGAGVYYNVRWSQFNYWAALSLGFALAGSIIPIIMRPSGVAKAFKSLYRLVESERTGDVVPLWIVLTMFISASVAYIILLLFLLPKIAYGQLLLLALTFIGGSFFITLISATTTGVTSYGFNIPYLREGIILTTRYPGLEIWFSPVGINVDGAGIAASMKTATMTGVKLKEFLTAYLMSIILGFLSSLIFTQIFWSLNPIPSWAYPNTAYGWHFSVYERNLNLKWFMSGQILKPPLIVSGFIAGTGLYLLFNFLGFTNWFFAMLSGFVTYPNVALSIMLSALISKYVFARIFGSEAWRKYAPNVTVGLSAGWGIVTTLGGIINLISRSAWILPY
;
A
#
# COMPACT_ATOMS: atom_id res chain seq x y z
N MET A 1 -11.03 -0.68 -36.36
CA MET A 1 -11.86 -1.03 -35.19
C MET A 1 -12.45 0.28 -34.65
N ARG A 2 -13.77 0.47 -34.68
CA ARG A 2 -14.38 1.63 -33.99
C ARG A 2 -14.15 1.40 -32.49
N GLY A 3 -13.18 2.10 -31.91
CA GLY A 3 -12.79 1.91 -30.52
C GLY A 3 -13.92 2.31 -29.60
N PHE A 4 -14.48 1.35 -28.88
CA PHE A 4 -15.39 1.64 -27.78
C PHE A 4 -14.63 2.44 -26.72
N SER A 5 -15.21 3.56 -26.27
CA SER A 5 -14.62 4.39 -25.23
C SER A 5 -14.75 3.69 -23.88
N GLY A 6 -13.66 3.63 -23.12
CA GLY A 6 -13.66 3.15 -21.73
C GLY A 6 -14.31 4.15 -20.79
N LEU A 7 -14.28 5.45 -21.09
CA LEU A 7 -14.95 6.49 -20.29
C LEU A 7 -16.36 6.77 -20.83
N SER A 8 -17.26 5.81 -20.65
CA SER A 8 -18.66 5.97 -21.05
C SER A 8 -19.51 6.66 -19.97
N LEU A 9 -20.71 7.12 -20.34
CA LEU A 9 -21.67 7.66 -19.38
C LEU A 9 -22.00 6.64 -18.27
N ARG A 10 -21.98 5.33 -18.59
CA ARG A 10 -22.19 4.27 -17.59
C ARG A 10 -21.10 4.31 -16.51
N VAL A 11 -19.83 4.43 -16.92
CA VAL A 11 -18.70 4.54 -15.99
C VAL A 11 -18.81 5.81 -15.15
N LEU A 12 -19.19 6.95 -15.74
CA LEU A 12 -19.39 8.20 -14.99
C LEU A 12 -20.48 8.08 -13.92
N VAL A 13 -21.63 7.47 -14.25
CA VAL A 13 -22.71 7.23 -13.28
C VAL A 13 -22.23 6.31 -12.15
N ILE A 14 -21.44 5.29 -12.47
CA ILE A 14 -20.86 4.40 -11.46
C ILE A 14 -19.87 5.16 -10.58
N MET A 15 -19.01 6.01 -11.14
CA MET A 15 -18.09 6.84 -10.34
C MET A 15 -18.85 7.71 -9.33
N LEU A 16 -19.98 8.32 -9.74
CA LEU A 16 -20.84 9.09 -8.84
C LEU A 16 -21.51 8.19 -7.79
N PHE A 17 -22.00 7.01 -8.16
CA PHE A 17 -22.56 6.05 -7.22
C PHE A 17 -21.53 5.62 -6.17
N ILE A 18 -20.29 5.32 -6.59
CA ILE A 18 -19.23 4.93 -5.67
C ILE A 18 -18.90 6.09 -4.73
N ALA A 19 -18.71 7.29 -5.26
CA ALA A 19 -18.40 8.46 -4.45
C ALA A 19 -19.52 8.79 -3.47
N PHE A 20 -20.78 8.86 -3.89
CA PHE A 20 -21.87 9.40 -3.05
C PHE A 20 -22.69 8.36 -2.29
N VAL A 21 -22.57 7.07 -2.60
CA VAL A 21 -23.34 6.01 -1.93
C VAL A 21 -22.44 5.03 -1.19
N VAL A 22 -21.34 4.61 -1.82
CA VAL A 22 -20.44 3.60 -1.24
C VAL A 22 -19.41 4.22 -0.30
N GLU A 23 -18.76 5.31 -0.71
CA GLU A 23 -17.73 5.98 0.09
C GLU A 23 -18.20 6.39 1.51
N PRO A 24 -19.43 6.93 1.70
CA PRO A 24 -19.93 7.30 3.03
C PRO A 24 -20.03 6.08 3.97
N VAL A 25 -20.35 4.92 3.42
CA VAL A 25 -20.42 3.64 4.14
C VAL A 25 -19.03 3.26 4.65
N VAL A 26 -17.99 3.45 3.83
CA VAL A 26 -16.59 3.21 4.23
C VAL A 26 -16.17 4.15 5.35
N ILE A 27 -16.48 5.45 5.23
CA ILE A 27 -16.15 6.46 6.24
C ILE A 27 -16.83 6.12 7.57
N TYR A 28 -18.13 5.87 7.55
CA TYR A 28 -18.90 5.53 8.74
C TYR A 28 -18.41 4.23 9.39
N ASN A 29 -18.07 3.22 8.59
CA ASN A 29 -17.54 1.97 9.11
C ASN A 29 -16.19 2.17 9.81
N TYR A 30 -15.29 2.97 9.22
CA TYR A 30 -14.03 3.33 9.88
C TYR A 30 -14.26 4.06 11.22
N LEU A 31 -15.22 4.99 11.27
CA LEU A 31 -15.54 5.74 12.49
C LEU A 31 -16.09 4.85 13.62
N ILE A 32 -16.75 3.73 13.30
CA ILE A 32 -17.31 2.81 14.31
C ILE A 32 -16.37 1.64 14.63
N GLY A 33 -15.82 1.00 13.61
CA GLY A 33 -15.12 -0.29 13.72
C GLY A 33 -13.61 -0.21 13.61
N GLY A 34 -13.04 0.91 13.16
CA GLY A 34 -11.59 1.12 13.01
C GLY A 34 -10.92 0.33 11.89
N SER A 35 -11.62 -0.63 11.30
CA SER A 35 -11.19 -1.35 10.12
C SER A 35 -12.40 -1.71 9.28
N PHE A 36 -12.32 -1.38 7.99
CA PHE A 36 -13.23 -1.90 6.99
C PHE A 36 -12.39 -2.75 6.03
N GLY A 37 -12.74 -4.02 5.85
CA GLY A 37 -12.39 -4.71 4.62
C GLY A 37 -13.18 -3.99 3.52
N GLY A 38 -12.50 -3.18 2.71
CA GLY A 38 -13.08 -2.37 1.63
C GLY A 38 -14.12 -3.13 0.81
N LEU A 39 -15.06 -2.42 0.18
CA LEU A 39 -15.86 -3.05 -0.88
C LEU A 39 -14.89 -3.48 -1.98
N GLU A 40 -14.76 -4.78 -2.18
CA GLU A 40 -13.84 -5.32 -3.16
C GLU A 40 -14.34 -4.99 -4.57
N ALA A 41 -13.49 -4.34 -5.37
CA ALA A 41 -13.89 -3.81 -6.67
C ALA A 41 -14.47 -4.88 -7.60
N TRP A 42 -14.00 -6.13 -7.48
CA TRP A 42 -14.47 -7.28 -8.24
C TRP A 42 -15.94 -7.60 -8.01
N LEU A 43 -16.48 -7.45 -6.79
CA LEU A 43 -17.90 -7.67 -6.52
C LEU A 43 -18.76 -6.74 -7.38
N ILE A 44 -18.45 -5.45 -7.36
CA ILE A 44 -19.22 -4.43 -8.07
C ILE A 44 -19.07 -4.63 -9.57
N THR A 45 -17.86 -4.90 -10.07
CA THR A 45 -17.63 -5.17 -11.49
C THR A 45 -18.46 -6.36 -11.97
N ILE A 46 -18.41 -7.50 -11.27
CA ILE A 46 -19.15 -8.71 -11.64
C ILE A 46 -20.65 -8.48 -11.58
N LEU A 47 -21.15 -7.89 -10.48
CA LEU A 47 -22.57 -7.59 -10.31
C LEU A 47 -23.11 -6.70 -11.43
N LEU A 48 -22.35 -5.68 -11.85
CA LEU A 48 -22.75 -4.81 -12.96
C LEU A 48 -22.69 -5.52 -14.30
N VAL A 49 -21.68 -6.37 -14.54
CA VAL A 49 -21.62 -7.19 -15.76
C VAL A 49 -22.85 -8.11 -15.84
N GLU A 50 -23.26 -8.74 -14.75
CA GLU A 50 -24.43 -9.62 -14.74
C GLU A 50 -25.76 -8.87 -14.88
N ILE A 51 -25.95 -7.74 -14.19
CA ILE A 51 -27.17 -6.92 -14.36
C ILE A 51 -27.29 -6.41 -15.80
N THR A 52 -26.17 -6.00 -16.39
CA THR A 52 -26.15 -5.50 -17.77
C THR A 52 -26.31 -6.61 -18.81
N SER A 53 -25.87 -7.83 -18.51
CA SER A 53 -26.10 -9.01 -19.35
C SER A 53 -27.60 -9.37 -19.40
N ILE A 54 -28.27 -9.39 -18.23
CA ILE A 54 -29.71 -9.69 -18.11
C ILE A 54 -30.56 -8.65 -18.86
N THR A 55 -30.14 -7.38 -18.84
CA THR A 55 -30.83 -6.28 -19.54
C THR A 55 -30.49 -6.19 -21.03
N GLY A 56 -29.69 -7.12 -21.57
CA GLY A 56 -29.36 -7.22 -22.98
C GLY A 56 -28.33 -6.22 -23.49
N ARG A 57 -27.62 -5.51 -22.59
CA ARG A 57 -26.59 -4.51 -22.93
C ARG A 57 -25.31 -4.75 -22.13
N THR A 58 -24.60 -5.84 -22.42
CA THR A 58 -23.35 -6.21 -21.73
C THR A 58 -22.35 -5.05 -21.66
N LEU A 59 -21.64 -4.95 -20.54
CA LEU A 59 -20.51 -4.03 -20.41
C LEU A 59 -19.38 -4.46 -21.35
N THR A 60 -18.71 -3.49 -21.95
CA THR A 60 -17.49 -3.76 -22.71
C THR A 60 -16.34 -4.07 -21.76
N MET A 61 -15.33 -4.78 -22.26
CA MET A 61 -14.07 -5.02 -21.54
C MET A 61 -13.45 -3.70 -21.03
N GLN A 62 -13.50 -2.64 -21.86
CA GLN A 62 -12.99 -1.31 -21.50
C GLN A 62 -13.75 -0.72 -20.31
N GLU A 63 -15.09 -0.78 -20.32
CA GLU A 63 -15.91 -0.27 -19.21
C GLU A 63 -15.68 -1.07 -17.93
N ALA A 64 -15.59 -2.40 -18.01
CA ALA A 64 -15.36 -3.24 -16.85
C ALA A 64 -14.00 -2.98 -16.18
N PHE A 65 -12.93 -2.80 -16.98
CA PHE A 65 -11.62 -2.38 -16.46
C PHE A 65 -11.69 -1.02 -15.77
N MET A 66 -12.34 -0.06 -16.42
CA MET A 66 -12.47 1.30 -15.89
C MET A 66 -13.24 1.28 -14.56
N ILE A 67 -14.36 0.57 -14.49
CA ILE A 67 -15.14 0.38 -13.26
C ILE A 67 -14.27 -0.23 -12.15
N ASN A 68 -13.59 -1.34 -12.44
CA ASN A 68 -12.76 -2.02 -11.44
C ASN A 68 -11.67 -1.10 -10.87
N THR A 69 -11.07 -0.28 -11.74
CA THR A 69 -10.01 0.64 -11.35
C THR A 69 -10.53 1.86 -10.58
N VAL A 70 -11.59 2.52 -11.07
CA VAL A 70 -12.10 3.76 -10.45
C VAL A 70 -12.66 3.52 -9.06
N ILE A 71 -13.20 2.33 -8.77
CA ILE A 71 -13.66 1.95 -7.42
C ILE A 71 -12.51 2.07 -6.43
N GLY A 72 -11.38 1.39 -6.69
CA GLY A 72 -10.22 1.44 -5.80
C GLY A 72 -9.68 2.86 -5.61
N LEU A 73 -9.64 3.65 -6.70
CA LEU A 73 -9.12 5.02 -6.66
C LEU A 73 -9.99 5.98 -5.84
N ILE A 74 -11.32 5.87 -5.94
CA ILE A 74 -12.24 6.70 -5.15
C ILE A 74 -12.18 6.29 -3.68
N LEU A 75 -12.30 4.99 -3.39
CA LEU A 75 -12.34 4.49 -2.00
C LEU A 75 -11.01 4.70 -1.25
N ALA A 76 -9.87 4.71 -1.95
CA ALA A 76 -8.59 5.07 -1.35
C ALA A 76 -8.54 6.51 -0.81
N ARG A 77 -9.49 7.38 -1.17
CA ARG A 77 -9.59 8.77 -0.68
C ARG A 77 -10.67 8.97 0.38
N SER A 78 -11.51 7.96 0.63
CA SER A 78 -12.61 8.01 1.60
C SER A 78 -12.18 8.50 2.98
N LEU A 79 -11.06 8.01 3.50
CA LEU A 79 -10.60 8.30 4.85
C LEU A 79 -9.69 9.53 4.96
N LEU A 80 -9.51 10.31 3.88
CA LEU A 80 -8.60 11.44 3.87
C LEU A 80 -8.91 12.44 4.99
N PHE A 81 -10.12 13.00 5.05
CA PHE A 81 -10.49 14.03 6.03
C PHE A 81 -10.59 13.52 7.48
N PRO A 82 -11.18 12.33 7.76
CA PRO A 82 -11.23 11.78 9.11
C PRO A 82 -9.84 11.49 9.70
N THR A 83 -8.90 10.99 8.89
CA THR A 83 -7.58 10.52 9.36
C THR A 83 -6.47 11.56 9.28
N THR A 84 -6.70 12.67 8.59
CA THR A 84 -5.78 13.82 8.57
C THR A 84 -6.36 14.93 9.44
N LEU A 85 -7.12 15.87 8.88
CA LEU A 85 -7.56 17.09 9.56
C LEU A 85 -8.25 16.84 10.92
N LEU A 86 -9.24 15.96 11.01
CA LEU A 86 -9.93 15.71 12.30
C LEU A 86 -9.04 14.96 13.30
N TYR A 87 -8.32 13.95 12.82
CA TYR A 87 -7.40 13.20 13.66
C TYR A 87 -6.23 14.07 14.15
N ASP A 88 -5.74 15.01 13.33
CA ASP A 88 -4.64 15.91 13.68
C ASP A 88 -5.08 16.93 14.73
N VAL A 89 -6.32 17.43 14.66
CA VAL A 89 -6.94 18.22 15.75
C VAL A 89 -6.99 17.39 17.03
N PHE A 90 -7.51 16.17 16.97
CA PHE A 90 -7.58 15.28 18.12
C PHE A 90 -6.18 15.02 18.71
N TYR A 91 -5.21 14.66 17.87
CA TYR A 91 -3.82 14.41 18.24
C TYR A 91 -3.19 15.64 18.92
N ALA A 92 -3.39 16.84 18.37
CA ALA A 92 -2.79 18.06 18.88
C ALA A 92 -3.25 18.42 20.29
N PHE A 93 -4.53 18.21 20.59
CA PHE A 93 -5.13 18.59 21.87
C PHE A 93 -5.21 17.44 22.89
N HIS A 94 -4.86 16.21 22.50
CA HIS A 94 -4.89 15.03 23.36
C HIS A 94 -3.88 15.11 24.52
N GLN A 95 -4.26 14.55 25.69
CA GLN A 95 -3.43 14.61 26.90
C GLN A 95 -2.07 13.93 26.71
N VAL A 96 -2.01 12.76 26.07
CA VAL A 96 -0.75 12.06 25.81
C VAL A 96 0.23 12.93 25.01
N THR A 97 -0.23 13.66 24.00
CA THR A 97 0.65 14.55 23.21
C THR A 97 1.17 15.73 24.05
N LYS A 98 0.40 16.18 25.05
CA LYS A 98 0.83 17.18 26.04
C LYS A 98 1.85 16.60 27.01
N ASP A 99 1.63 15.38 27.50
CA ASP A 99 2.54 14.69 28.43
C ASP A 99 3.91 14.40 27.79
N PHE A 100 3.94 14.13 26.48
CA PHE A 100 5.18 14.03 25.71
C PHE A 100 5.84 15.40 25.41
N GLY A 101 5.17 16.52 25.70
CA GLY A 101 5.67 17.87 25.45
C GLY A 101 5.64 18.30 23.97
N TYR A 102 4.94 17.56 23.10
CA TYR A 102 4.87 17.86 21.67
C TYR A 102 3.77 18.86 21.32
N ALA A 103 2.68 18.90 22.10
CA ALA A 103 1.52 19.74 21.80
C ALA A 103 1.86 21.23 21.63
N SER A 104 2.78 21.78 22.43
CA SER A 104 3.21 23.18 22.36
C SER A 104 4.20 23.47 21.23
N GLN A 105 4.74 22.44 20.58
CA GLN A 105 5.74 22.54 19.51
C GLN A 105 5.14 22.24 18.13
N LEU A 106 3.84 22.02 18.04
CA LEU A 106 3.16 21.75 16.78
C LEU A 106 3.15 23.02 15.90
N PRO A 107 3.45 22.89 14.60
CA PRO A 107 3.47 24.04 13.70
C PRO A 107 2.05 24.53 13.40
N TYR A 108 1.92 25.83 13.15
CA TYR A 108 0.63 26.50 12.90
C TYR A 108 -0.13 25.97 11.67
N TRP A 109 0.56 25.31 10.75
CA TRP A 109 -0.02 24.73 9.54
C TRP A 109 -0.50 23.29 9.71
N PHE A 110 -0.19 22.63 10.84
CA PHE A 110 -0.56 21.24 11.08
C PHE A 110 -2.02 21.09 11.54
N THR A 111 -2.49 22.00 12.38
CA THR A 111 -3.85 21.97 12.95
C THR A 111 -4.41 23.37 13.08
N VAL A 112 -5.72 23.50 13.34
CA VAL A 112 -6.36 24.78 13.65
C VAL A 112 -5.77 25.40 14.94
N PRO A 113 -5.84 26.74 15.11
CA PRO A 113 -5.34 27.41 16.30
C PRO A 113 -5.95 26.86 17.61
N PRO A 114 -5.21 26.82 18.74
CA PRO A 114 -5.76 26.33 20.02
C PRO A 114 -6.95 27.15 20.56
N GLU A 115 -7.02 28.44 20.23
CA GLU A 115 -8.09 29.32 20.70
C GLU A 115 -9.38 29.21 19.89
N SER A 116 -9.32 28.51 18.76
CA SER A 116 -10.39 28.42 17.77
C SER A 116 -11.62 27.71 18.33
N LEU A 117 -12.81 28.10 17.84
CA LEU A 117 -14.07 27.47 18.27
C LEU A 117 -14.15 26.01 17.85
N VAL A 118 -13.47 25.67 16.75
CA VAL A 118 -13.30 24.30 16.27
C VAL A 118 -12.43 23.48 17.22
N ALA A 119 -11.28 24.01 17.65
CA ALA A 119 -10.38 23.34 18.60
C ALA A 119 -11.07 23.03 19.93
N ARG A 120 -11.97 23.91 20.38
CA ARG A 120 -12.76 23.72 21.61
C ARG A 120 -13.96 22.78 21.44
N GLY A 121 -14.21 22.27 20.24
CA GLY A 121 -15.34 21.41 19.93
C GLY A 121 -16.70 22.13 19.93
N LEU A 122 -16.71 23.46 20.00
CA LEU A 122 -17.94 24.27 20.00
C LEU A 122 -18.53 24.41 18.59
N LEU A 123 -17.66 24.38 17.58
CA LEU A 123 -18.04 24.46 16.18
C LEU A 123 -17.59 23.21 15.42
N ARG A 124 -18.52 22.55 14.71
CA ARG A 124 -18.28 21.29 13.99
C ARG A 124 -18.40 21.49 12.48
N THR A 125 -17.52 22.31 11.91
CA THR A 125 -17.50 22.61 10.48
C THR A 125 -16.09 22.86 9.94
N PHE A 126 -15.81 22.35 8.74
CA PHE A 126 -14.61 22.66 7.96
C PHE A 126 -14.67 24.03 7.27
N PHE A 127 -15.86 24.63 7.17
CA PHE A 127 -16.09 25.88 6.46
C PHE A 127 -15.83 27.11 7.34
N THR A 128 -14.65 27.16 7.97
CA THR A 128 -14.16 28.34 8.71
C THR A 128 -12.81 28.79 8.18
N ILE A 129 -12.49 30.06 8.42
CA ILE A 129 -11.18 30.62 8.07
C ILE A 129 -10.01 29.93 8.81
N GLU A 130 -10.30 29.34 9.97
CA GLU A 130 -9.32 28.62 10.80
C GLU A 130 -8.70 27.42 10.07
N TRP A 131 -9.45 26.80 9.15
CA TRP A 131 -8.98 25.68 8.34
C TRP A 131 -8.18 26.11 7.10
N ALA A 132 -8.15 27.40 6.75
CA ALA A 132 -7.58 27.86 5.49
C ALA A 132 -6.11 27.41 5.32
N ILE A 133 -5.30 27.51 6.39
CA ILE A 133 -3.89 27.12 6.32
C ILE A 133 -3.73 25.59 6.24
N PRO A 134 -4.23 24.77 7.20
CA PRO A 134 -4.08 23.31 7.10
C PRO A 134 -4.66 22.72 5.82
N LEU A 135 -5.82 23.22 5.38
CA LEU A 135 -6.48 22.75 4.16
C LEU A 135 -5.67 23.12 2.90
N THR A 136 -5.09 24.33 2.86
CA THR A 136 -4.23 24.75 1.73
C THR A 136 -2.98 23.88 1.65
N VAL A 137 -2.34 23.56 2.79
CA VAL A 137 -1.16 22.69 2.82
C VAL A 137 -1.51 21.28 2.35
N LEU A 138 -2.61 20.70 2.85
CA LEU A 138 -3.10 19.39 2.43
C LEU A 138 -3.39 19.35 0.93
N LEU A 139 -4.15 20.32 0.41
CA LEU A 139 -4.49 20.41 -1.01
C LEU A 139 -3.25 20.56 -1.90
N THR A 140 -2.33 21.43 -1.50
CA THR A 140 -1.08 21.67 -2.22
C THR A 140 -0.24 20.40 -2.26
N GLN A 141 -0.11 19.69 -1.13
CA GLN A 141 0.57 18.41 -1.06
C GLN A 141 -0.07 17.36 -1.98
N ILE A 142 -1.40 17.25 -2.01
CA ILE A 142 -2.12 16.30 -2.85
C ILE A 142 -1.84 16.58 -4.33
N VAL A 143 -1.93 17.85 -4.74
CA VAL A 143 -1.68 18.26 -6.13
C VAL A 143 -0.24 17.98 -6.54
N ILE A 144 0.74 18.34 -5.70
CA ILE A 144 2.16 18.08 -5.96
C ILE A 144 2.42 16.58 -6.12
N ASN A 145 1.92 15.76 -5.19
CA ASN A 145 2.07 14.30 -5.26
C ASN A 145 1.39 13.73 -6.50
N LEU A 146 0.18 14.18 -6.84
CA LEU A 146 -0.53 13.73 -8.02
C LEU A 146 0.27 13.97 -9.30
N VAL A 147 0.82 15.18 -9.48
CA VAL A 147 1.63 15.52 -10.65
C VAL A 147 2.93 14.71 -10.70
N MET A 148 3.60 14.51 -9.56
CA MET A 148 4.79 13.65 -9.48
C MET A 148 4.47 12.18 -9.82
N THR A 149 3.40 11.63 -9.26
CA THR A 149 2.99 10.24 -9.49
C THR A 149 2.60 10.02 -10.96
N LEU A 150 1.83 10.92 -11.55
CA LEU A 150 1.43 10.83 -12.95
C LEU A 150 2.63 10.92 -13.90
N SER A 151 3.53 11.88 -13.65
CA SER A 151 4.72 12.05 -14.49
C SER A 151 5.64 10.82 -14.44
N MET A 152 5.94 10.32 -13.23
CA MET A 152 6.73 9.11 -13.07
C MET A 152 6.04 7.85 -13.59
N GLY A 153 4.71 7.77 -13.45
CA GLY A 153 3.92 6.66 -13.99
C GLY A 153 3.98 6.57 -15.51
N ILE A 154 3.84 7.71 -16.21
CA ILE A 154 3.96 7.75 -17.68
C ILE A 154 5.39 7.36 -18.11
N ILE A 155 6.42 7.91 -17.46
CA ILE A 155 7.82 7.55 -17.74
C ILE A 155 8.06 6.05 -17.58
N CYS A 156 7.62 5.48 -16.45
CA CYS A 156 7.84 4.06 -16.15
C CYS A 156 7.04 3.15 -17.10
N TYR A 157 5.82 3.54 -17.46
CA TYR A 157 5.01 2.81 -18.44
C TYR A 157 5.73 2.73 -19.79
N GLU A 158 6.20 3.85 -20.31
CA GLU A 158 6.87 3.87 -21.63
C GLU A 158 8.17 3.06 -21.64
N ILE A 159 8.98 3.17 -20.59
CA ILE A 159 10.23 2.41 -20.49
C ILE A 159 9.93 0.91 -20.35
N TYR A 160 9.14 0.51 -19.35
CA TYR A 160 9.05 -0.90 -18.95
C TYR A 160 7.96 -1.68 -19.68
N VAL A 161 6.86 -1.03 -20.08
CA VAL A 161 5.75 -1.69 -20.78
C VAL A 161 5.93 -1.63 -22.29
N VAL A 162 6.30 -0.46 -22.83
CA VAL A 162 6.40 -0.26 -24.29
C VAL A 162 7.76 -0.68 -24.83
N VAL A 163 8.86 -0.18 -24.24
CA VAL A 163 10.21 -0.46 -24.73
C VAL A 163 10.73 -1.82 -24.29
N GLU A 164 10.70 -2.12 -22.98
CA GLU A 164 11.24 -3.38 -22.44
C GLU A 164 10.26 -4.54 -22.47
N LYS A 165 8.95 -4.27 -22.59
CA LYS A 165 7.86 -5.28 -22.66
C LYS A 165 7.87 -6.28 -21.50
N LEU A 166 8.07 -5.78 -20.28
CA LEU A 166 7.95 -6.59 -19.08
C LEU A 166 6.54 -7.20 -18.96
N GLU A 167 6.47 -8.37 -18.32
CA GLU A 167 5.25 -9.18 -18.23
C GLU A 167 4.23 -8.60 -17.25
N PHE A 168 4.67 -8.07 -16.10
CA PHE A 168 3.82 -7.63 -14.99
C PHE A 168 2.79 -8.71 -14.59
N PRO A 169 3.22 -9.83 -13.97
CA PRO A 169 2.40 -11.04 -13.85
C PRO A 169 1.04 -10.84 -13.15
N LEU A 170 0.98 -10.10 -12.05
CA LEU A 170 -0.29 -9.81 -11.35
C LEU A 170 -1.22 -8.90 -12.16
N GLN A 171 -0.66 -7.89 -12.84
CA GLN A 171 -1.44 -6.97 -13.68
C GLN A 171 -1.96 -7.66 -14.93
N ALA A 172 -1.15 -8.53 -15.54
CA ALA A 172 -1.56 -9.39 -16.63
C ALA A 172 -2.69 -10.34 -16.20
N ALA A 173 -2.59 -10.91 -14.99
CA ALA A 173 -3.67 -11.73 -14.44
C ALA A 173 -4.96 -10.94 -14.22
N ALA A 174 -4.87 -9.72 -13.68
CA ALA A 174 -6.02 -8.84 -13.51
C ALA A 174 -6.69 -8.50 -14.86
N ALA A 175 -5.90 -8.21 -15.90
CA ALA A 175 -6.43 -7.97 -17.26
C ALA A 175 -7.16 -9.19 -17.82
N GLU A 176 -6.58 -10.38 -17.67
CA GLU A 176 -7.20 -11.64 -18.09
C GLU A 176 -8.50 -11.95 -17.35
N GLY A 177 -8.58 -11.60 -16.06
CA GLY A 177 -9.82 -11.67 -15.29
C GLY A 177 -10.93 -10.79 -15.88
N ILE A 178 -10.62 -9.56 -16.28
CA ILE A 178 -11.59 -8.64 -16.88
C ILE A 178 -12.06 -9.16 -18.25
N ILE A 179 -11.13 -9.64 -19.08
CA ILE A 179 -11.45 -10.28 -20.37
C ILE A 179 -12.41 -11.45 -20.15
N THR A 180 -12.12 -12.28 -19.14
CA THR A 180 -12.88 -13.49 -18.86
C THR A 180 -14.32 -13.19 -18.40
N VAL A 181 -14.52 -12.14 -17.59
CA VAL A 181 -15.85 -11.75 -17.09
C VAL A 181 -16.70 -11.05 -18.16
N THR A 182 -16.08 -10.36 -19.12
CA THR A 182 -16.80 -9.56 -20.14
C THR A 182 -17.13 -10.32 -21.44
N GLY A 183 -17.05 -11.64 -21.43
CA GLY A 183 -17.37 -12.49 -22.59
C GLY A 183 -16.14 -13.10 -23.26
N GLY A 184 -15.13 -13.47 -22.47
CA GLY A 184 -13.96 -14.21 -22.93
C GLY A 184 -14.25 -15.68 -23.31
N ASP A 185 -13.18 -16.44 -23.54
CA ASP A 185 -13.22 -17.87 -23.85
C ASP A 185 -14.11 -18.63 -22.83
N PRO A 186 -15.15 -19.38 -23.26
CA PRO A 186 -16.05 -20.10 -22.36
C PRO A 186 -15.35 -21.02 -21.36
N GLU A 187 -14.22 -21.63 -21.74
CA GLU A 187 -13.44 -22.45 -20.82
C GLU A 187 -12.78 -21.61 -19.73
N ARG A 188 -12.22 -20.46 -20.10
CA ARG A 188 -11.61 -19.49 -19.18
C ARG A 188 -12.65 -18.97 -18.18
N SER A 189 -13.86 -18.66 -18.65
CA SER A 189 -14.97 -18.21 -17.81
C SER A 189 -15.44 -19.31 -16.86
N ARG A 190 -15.46 -20.57 -17.30
CA ARG A 190 -15.76 -21.72 -16.43
C ARG A 190 -14.72 -21.86 -15.31
N VAL A 191 -13.43 -21.79 -15.63
CA VAL A 191 -12.36 -21.89 -14.62
C VAL A 191 -12.44 -20.74 -13.62
N PHE A 192 -12.69 -19.52 -14.11
CA PHE A 192 -12.89 -18.35 -13.26
C PHE A 192 -14.07 -18.54 -12.31
N ALA A 193 -15.24 -18.95 -12.81
CA ALA A 193 -16.44 -19.13 -12.01
C ALA A 193 -16.29 -20.22 -10.94
N ILE A 194 -15.66 -21.37 -11.28
CA ILE A 194 -15.36 -22.43 -10.31
C ILE A 194 -14.42 -21.90 -9.21
N SER A 195 -13.39 -21.17 -9.61
CA SER A 195 -12.42 -20.61 -8.66
C SER A 195 -13.06 -19.54 -7.77
N ALA A 196 -13.94 -18.71 -8.32
CA ALA A 196 -14.73 -17.75 -7.54
C ALA A 196 -15.70 -18.43 -6.57
N PHE A 197 -16.32 -19.54 -6.97
CA PHE A 197 -17.13 -20.33 -6.05
C PHE A 197 -16.29 -20.89 -4.89
N ILE A 198 -15.14 -21.51 -5.18
CA ILE A 198 -14.21 -22.02 -4.16
C ILE A 198 -13.77 -20.89 -3.22
N GLY A 199 -13.40 -19.74 -3.77
CA GLY A 199 -12.98 -18.58 -2.98
C GLY A 199 -14.09 -18.02 -2.10
N GLY A 200 -15.32 -18.00 -2.62
CA GLY A 200 -16.51 -17.61 -1.84
C GLY A 200 -16.80 -18.58 -0.70
N VAL A 201 -16.79 -19.90 -0.95
CA VAL A 201 -16.97 -20.91 0.10
C VAL A 201 -15.89 -20.79 1.18
N TYR A 202 -14.63 -20.62 0.76
CA TYR A 202 -13.54 -20.43 1.72
C TYR A 202 -13.72 -19.17 2.56
N ALA A 203 -14.05 -18.03 1.96
CA ALA A 203 -14.32 -16.79 2.67
C ALA A 203 -15.54 -16.89 3.58
N LEU A 204 -16.57 -17.67 3.18
CA LEU A 204 -17.74 -17.90 4.00
C LEU A 204 -17.36 -18.60 5.31
N LEU A 205 -16.59 -19.69 5.19
CA LEU A 205 -16.16 -20.51 6.33
C LEU A 205 -15.12 -19.82 7.20
N SER A 206 -14.12 -19.19 6.59
CA SER A 206 -12.95 -18.64 7.30
C SER A 206 -13.12 -17.20 7.77
N TRP A 207 -14.01 -16.41 7.15
CA TRP A 207 -14.21 -14.99 7.48
C TRP A 207 -15.65 -14.70 7.89
N PHE A 208 -16.63 -14.95 7.02
CA PHE A 208 -18.01 -14.49 7.23
C PHE A 208 -18.65 -15.12 8.47
N ILE A 209 -18.59 -16.45 8.61
CA ILE A 209 -19.15 -17.15 9.77
C ILE A 209 -18.49 -16.66 11.06
N PRO A 210 -17.15 -16.62 11.18
CA PRO A 210 -16.51 -16.00 12.35
C PRO A 210 -16.96 -14.57 12.63
N VAL A 211 -17.06 -13.68 11.63
CA VAL A 211 -17.53 -12.30 11.83
C VAL A 211 -18.93 -12.24 12.43
N VAL A 212 -19.83 -13.10 11.94
CA VAL A 212 -21.23 -13.13 12.39
C VAL A 212 -21.37 -13.85 13.73
N VAL A 213 -20.59 -14.90 14.00
CA VAL A 213 -20.66 -15.73 15.23
C VAL A 213 -19.84 -15.16 16.38
N ASN A 214 -18.71 -14.49 16.11
CA ASN A 214 -17.88 -13.81 17.11
C ASN A 214 -18.65 -12.65 17.80
N TRP A 215 -19.80 -12.26 17.27
CA TRP A 215 -20.81 -11.46 17.96
C TRP A 215 -21.37 -12.14 19.22
N GLN A 216 -21.56 -13.46 19.19
CA GLN A 216 -22.16 -14.25 20.28
C GLN A 216 -21.11 -14.89 21.19
N ILE A 217 -19.91 -15.19 20.66
CA ILE A 217 -18.82 -15.82 21.40
C ILE A 217 -17.51 -15.06 21.09
N PRO A 218 -17.04 -14.14 21.96
CA PRO A 218 -15.88 -13.27 21.73
C PRO A 218 -14.51 -13.98 21.55
N SER A 219 -14.47 -15.30 21.48
CA SER A 219 -13.24 -16.12 21.42
C SER A 219 -12.97 -16.73 20.03
N LEU A 220 -13.84 -16.53 19.04
CA LEU A 220 -13.57 -16.94 17.65
C LEU A 220 -12.75 -15.86 16.95
N VAL A 221 -11.49 -15.74 17.36
CA VAL A 221 -10.49 -14.89 16.71
C VAL A 221 -10.26 -15.40 15.29
N TYR A 222 -10.16 -14.49 14.33
CA TYR A 222 -9.79 -14.76 12.94
C TYR A 222 -8.48 -15.57 12.88
N ILE A 223 -8.54 -16.88 12.73
CA ILE A 223 -7.33 -17.70 12.62
C ILE A 223 -6.87 -17.72 11.16
N PHE A 224 -6.60 -16.54 10.58
CA PHE A 224 -5.83 -16.47 9.34
C PHE A 224 -4.36 -16.73 9.57
N ASP A 225 -3.89 -16.66 10.81
CA ASP A 225 -2.50 -16.93 11.14
C ASP A 225 -2.42 -18.11 12.10
N TRP A 226 -1.77 -19.16 11.62
CA TRP A 226 -1.43 -20.31 12.42
C TRP A 226 -0.06 -20.05 13.03
N GLU A 227 -0.05 -19.76 14.32
CA GLU A 227 1.13 -19.40 15.08
C GLU A 227 1.88 -20.66 15.52
N PHE A 228 3.14 -20.78 15.11
CA PHE A 228 4.01 -21.89 15.48
C PHE A 228 5.23 -21.44 16.30
N THR A 229 5.42 -20.14 16.51
CA THR A 229 6.53 -19.57 17.30
C THR A 229 6.57 -20.20 18.70
N ASN A 230 5.41 -20.35 19.35
CA ASN A 230 5.32 -20.97 20.68
C ASN A 230 5.68 -22.47 20.69
N LEU A 231 5.59 -23.19 19.57
CA LEU A 231 6.05 -24.59 19.50
C LEU A 231 7.57 -24.69 19.56
N LEU A 232 8.28 -23.69 19.01
CA LEU A 232 9.75 -23.61 19.05
C LEU A 232 10.27 -23.31 20.46
N GLU A 233 9.40 -22.78 21.32
CA GLU A 233 9.65 -22.40 22.71
C GLU A 233 8.97 -23.33 23.74
N TYR A 234 8.29 -24.38 23.26
CA TYR A 234 7.44 -25.26 24.07
C TYR A 234 8.20 -25.98 25.19
N TRP A 235 9.45 -26.37 24.94
CA TRP A 235 10.31 -26.98 25.95
C TRP A 235 10.90 -25.89 26.83
N ARG A 236 10.18 -25.56 27.91
CA ARG A 236 10.50 -24.47 28.86
C ARG A 236 11.93 -24.53 29.41
N ASP A 237 12.51 -25.72 29.52
CA ASP A 237 13.85 -25.94 30.08
C ASP A 237 14.98 -25.90 29.04
N ILE A 238 14.68 -26.11 27.74
CA ILE A 238 15.65 -26.05 26.63
C ILE A 238 14.92 -25.52 25.38
N PRO A 239 14.73 -24.19 25.24
CA PRO A 239 14.13 -23.64 24.02
C PRO A 239 15.06 -23.96 22.84
N ILE A 240 14.51 -24.61 21.81
CA ILE A 240 15.30 -25.12 20.67
C ILE A 240 15.82 -23.94 19.84
N LEU A 241 14.98 -22.93 19.63
CA LEU A 241 15.29 -21.69 18.91
C LEU A 241 14.49 -20.51 19.50
N PRO A 242 14.91 -19.94 20.67
CA PRO A 242 14.17 -18.85 21.30
C PRO A 242 14.17 -17.61 20.40
N GLY A 243 13.00 -16.99 20.21
CA GLY A 243 12.85 -15.80 19.35
C GLY A 243 12.68 -16.07 17.85
N ALA A 244 12.82 -17.31 17.38
CA ALA A 244 12.54 -17.65 15.98
C ALA A 244 11.05 -17.46 15.67
N SER A 245 10.72 -16.57 14.75
CA SER A 245 9.34 -16.30 14.34
C SER A 245 8.88 -17.26 13.24
N LEU A 246 7.88 -18.11 13.53
CA LEU A 246 7.29 -19.02 12.56
C LEU A 246 5.77 -19.02 12.66
N ALA A 247 5.11 -18.67 11.56
CA ALA A 247 3.65 -18.74 11.44
C ALA A 247 3.28 -19.00 9.98
N ILE A 248 2.03 -19.38 9.71
CA ILE A 248 1.50 -19.54 8.34
C ILE A 248 0.24 -18.68 8.20
N ASN A 249 0.19 -17.87 7.15
CA ASN A 249 -0.98 -17.07 6.82
C ASN A 249 -1.91 -17.85 5.89
N VAL A 250 -3.01 -18.40 6.38
CA VAL A 250 -4.03 -19.12 5.60
C VAL A 250 -5.02 -18.18 4.89
N ASN A 251 -4.65 -16.92 4.65
CA ASN A 251 -5.49 -16.02 3.86
C ASN A 251 -5.47 -16.43 2.38
N LEU A 252 -6.65 -16.51 1.76
CA LEU A 252 -6.76 -16.97 0.38
C LEU A 252 -6.16 -15.99 -0.63
N LEU A 253 -6.16 -14.69 -0.38
CA LEU A 253 -5.57 -13.69 -1.29
C LEU A 253 -4.04 -13.84 -1.31
N THR A 254 -3.44 -14.00 -0.13
CA THR A 254 -2.00 -14.31 0.00
C THR A 254 -1.68 -15.59 -0.77
N PHE A 255 -2.47 -16.64 -0.57
CA PHE A 255 -2.30 -17.90 -1.28
C PHE A 255 -2.46 -17.73 -2.80
N ALA A 256 -3.50 -17.04 -3.27
CA ALA A 256 -3.76 -16.84 -4.69
C ALA A 256 -2.61 -16.10 -5.39
N SER A 257 -2.00 -15.10 -4.74
CA SER A 257 -0.85 -14.36 -5.31
C SER A 257 0.32 -15.29 -5.67
N GLY A 258 0.65 -16.27 -4.82
CA GLY A 258 1.73 -17.22 -5.07
C GLY A 258 1.49 -18.18 -6.25
N LEU A 259 0.27 -18.28 -6.77
CA LEU A 259 -0.03 -19.17 -7.91
C LEU A 259 0.54 -18.64 -9.23
N VAL A 260 0.67 -17.31 -9.38
CA VAL A 260 1.09 -16.63 -10.61
C VAL A 260 2.53 -16.15 -10.54
N ILE A 261 3.03 -15.86 -9.33
CA ILE A 261 4.38 -15.34 -9.15
C ILE A 261 5.41 -16.44 -9.47
N PRO A 262 6.52 -16.12 -10.18
CA PRO A 262 7.59 -17.07 -10.43
C PRO A 262 8.14 -17.70 -9.14
N LEU A 263 8.36 -19.02 -9.15
CA LEU A 263 8.79 -19.75 -7.96
C LEU A 263 10.11 -19.23 -7.38
N ASP A 264 11.06 -18.84 -8.22
CA ASP A 264 12.36 -18.31 -7.79
C ASP A 264 12.21 -17.00 -6.99
N VAL A 265 11.30 -16.12 -7.41
CA VAL A 265 10.96 -14.90 -6.67
C VAL A 265 10.37 -15.26 -5.29
N CYS A 266 9.42 -16.20 -5.24
CA CYS A 266 8.81 -16.63 -3.98
C CYS A 266 9.83 -17.25 -3.01
N ILE A 267 10.77 -18.05 -3.53
CA ILE A 267 11.85 -18.66 -2.73
C ILE A 267 12.74 -17.57 -2.13
N TRP A 268 13.19 -16.60 -2.93
CA TRP A 268 14.07 -15.55 -2.42
C TRP A 268 13.36 -14.61 -1.44
N MET A 269 12.09 -14.32 -1.67
CA MET A 269 11.26 -13.58 -0.71
C MET A 269 11.10 -14.34 0.62
N PHE A 270 10.86 -15.66 0.57
CA PHE A 270 10.84 -16.51 1.75
C PHE A 270 12.18 -16.49 2.49
N ILE A 271 13.29 -16.69 1.77
CA ILE A 271 14.65 -16.67 2.31
C ILE A 271 14.92 -15.31 2.99
N GLY A 272 14.58 -14.20 2.33
CA GLY A 272 14.78 -12.87 2.89
C GLY A 272 14.05 -12.66 4.22
N SER A 273 12.77 -13.04 4.27
CA SER A 273 11.96 -12.95 5.50
C SER A 273 12.51 -13.85 6.62
N HIS A 274 12.81 -15.11 6.32
CA HIS A 274 13.22 -16.09 7.33
C HIS A 274 14.67 -15.90 7.80
N ILE A 275 15.56 -15.35 6.96
CA ILE A 275 16.91 -14.98 7.42
C ILE A 275 16.83 -13.93 8.53
N LEU A 276 15.95 -12.94 8.43
CA LEU A 276 15.84 -11.90 9.47
C LEU A 276 15.04 -12.40 10.67
N TYR A 277 13.83 -12.88 10.44
CA TYR A 277 12.86 -13.10 11.52
C TYR A 277 12.89 -14.50 12.13
N PHE A 278 13.33 -15.51 11.40
CA PHE A 278 13.46 -16.86 11.94
C PHE A 278 14.88 -17.08 12.47
N ILE A 279 15.88 -16.96 11.59
CA ILE A 279 17.29 -17.19 11.93
C ILE A 279 17.86 -16.00 12.72
N GLY A 280 17.73 -14.79 12.19
CA GLY A 280 18.32 -13.59 12.77
C GLY A 280 17.79 -13.34 14.18
N ASN A 281 16.47 -13.42 14.38
CA ASN A 281 15.89 -13.27 15.71
C ASN A 281 16.41 -14.31 16.70
N ALA A 282 16.50 -15.59 16.29
CA ALA A 282 17.04 -16.64 17.14
C ALA A 282 18.50 -16.36 17.55
N LEU A 283 19.31 -15.85 16.63
CA LEU A 283 20.69 -15.43 16.92
C LEU A 283 20.72 -14.23 17.88
N LEU A 284 19.85 -13.23 17.67
CA LEU A 284 19.78 -12.05 18.54
C LEU A 284 19.39 -12.40 19.98
N VAL A 285 18.48 -13.36 20.18
CA VAL A 285 18.13 -13.85 21.51
C VAL A 285 19.25 -14.73 22.07
N GLY A 286 19.80 -15.66 21.26
CA GLY A 286 20.89 -16.55 21.67
C GLY A 286 22.17 -15.81 22.08
N TRP A 287 22.44 -14.64 21.50
CA TRP A 287 23.56 -13.77 21.88
C TRP A 287 23.21 -12.75 22.97
N ASN A 288 22.03 -12.83 23.59
CA ASN A 288 21.53 -11.89 24.59
C ASN A 288 21.49 -10.42 24.13
N LEU A 289 21.45 -10.17 22.82
CA LEU A 289 21.38 -8.81 22.28
C LEU A 289 19.96 -8.25 22.40
N TRP A 290 18.93 -9.05 22.10
CA TRP A 290 17.54 -8.60 22.10
C TRP A 290 16.87 -8.70 23.48
N THR A 291 17.30 -9.62 24.34
CA THR A 291 16.82 -9.69 25.73
C THR A 291 17.20 -8.45 26.55
N GLN A 292 18.26 -7.75 26.14
CA GLN A 292 18.76 -6.52 26.77
C GLN A 292 18.32 -5.24 26.04
N ALA A 293 17.46 -5.34 25.02
CA ALA A 293 17.04 -4.17 24.26
C ALA A 293 16.27 -3.19 25.15
N GLU A 294 16.59 -1.90 25.05
CA GLU A 294 15.94 -0.83 25.84
C GLU A 294 14.44 -0.70 25.56
N VAL A 295 14.01 -1.14 24.37
CA VAL A 295 12.66 -0.98 23.85
C VAL A 295 12.21 -2.34 23.32
N GLY A 296 11.08 -2.85 23.80
CA GLY A 296 10.52 -4.11 23.28
C GLY A 296 11.47 -5.30 23.42
N ALA A 297 12.12 -5.43 24.59
CA ALA A 297 12.95 -6.57 24.92
C ALA A 297 12.15 -7.87 24.72
N TRP A 298 12.79 -8.85 24.08
CA TRP A 298 12.15 -10.14 23.87
C TRP A 298 11.88 -10.84 25.19
N TYR A 299 10.72 -11.50 25.28
CA TYR A 299 10.34 -12.38 26.39
C TYR A 299 9.78 -13.69 25.83
N GLN A 300 9.88 -14.75 26.63
CA GLN A 300 9.42 -16.08 26.23
C GLN A 300 7.89 -16.13 26.06
N GLY A 301 7.42 -16.77 24.99
CA GLY A 301 6.02 -16.84 24.61
C GLY A 301 5.54 -15.64 23.79
N ALA A 302 6.45 -14.77 23.34
CA ALA A 302 6.13 -13.69 22.43
C ALA A 302 5.76 -14.22 21.03
N GLY A 303 4.56 -13.86 20.55
CA GLY A 303 4.06 -14.28 19.25
C GLY A 303 4.75 -13.60 18.06
N VAL A 304 4.47 -14.09 16.84
CA VAL A 304 5.11 -13.65 15.58
C VAL A 304 5.01 -12.13 15.38
N TYR A 305 3.85 -11.53 15.67
CA TYR A 305 3.59 -10.11 15.48
C TYR A 305 4.40 -9.23 16.43
N TYR A 306 4.52 -9.65 17.69
CA TYR A 306 5.37 -8.99 18.66
C TYR A 306 6.83 -9.09 18.20
N ASN A 307 7.27 -10.29 17.84
CA ASN A 307 8.65 -10.55 17.46
C ASN A 307 9.05 -9.76 16.22
N VAL A 308 8.25 -9.79 15.15
CA VAL A 308 8.52 -9.02 13.92
C VAL A 308 8.55 -7.53 14.22
N ARG A 309 7.56 -6.98 14.93
CA ARG A 309 7.47 -5.55 15.23
C ARG A 309 8.69 -5.04 15.99
N TRP A 310 9.06 -5.68 17.09
CA TRP A 310 10.14 -5.19 17.96
C TRP A 310 11.53 -5.51 17.44
N SER A 311 11.72 -6.65 16.77
CA SER A 311 12.98 -6.94 16.09
C SER A 311 13.21 -6.00 14.90
N GLN A 312 12.16 -5.61 14.17
CA GLN A 312 12.22 -4.54 13.17
C GLN A 312 12.71 -3.25 13.79
N PHE A 313 12.05 -2.77 14.85
CA PHE A 313 12.39 -1.49 15.47
C PHE A 313 13.82 -1.47 16.02
N ASN A 314 14.28 -2.55 16.65
CA ASN A 314 15.59 -2.54 17.28
C ASN A 314 16.75 -2.84 16.33
N TYR A 315 16.54 -3.62 15.26
CA TYR A 315 17.63 -4.15 14.44
C TYR A 315 17.31 -4.10 12.93
N TRP A 316 16.21 -4.73 12.51
CA TRP A 316 16.03 -5.03 11.09
C TRP A 316 15.60 -3.83 10.25
N ALA A 317 14.97 -2.81 10.82
CA ALA A 317 14.62 -1.59 10.10
C ALA A 317 15.86 -0.88 9.57
N ALA A 318 16.84 -0.66 10.45
CA ALA A 318 18.12 -0.05 10.12
C ALA A 318 18.93 -0.91 9.13
N LEU A 319 19.00 -2.23 9.36
CA LEU A 319 19.70 -3.14 8.45
C LEU A 319 19.05 -3.15 7.05
N SER A 320 17.72 -3.28 7.00
CA SER A 320 16.94 -3.32 5.75
C SER A 320 17.04 -2.01 4.98
N LEU A 321 17.08 -0.87 5.68
CA LEU A 321 17.37 0.43 5.07
C LEU A 321 18.74 0.43 4.38
N GLY A 322 19.79 -0.09 5.02
CA GLY A 322 21.11 -0.22 4.42
C GLY A 322 21.12 -1.09 3.16
N PHE A 323 20.46 -2.24 3.22
CA PHE A 323 20.28 -3.15 2.08
C PHE A 323 19.51 -2.51 0.92
N ALA A 324 18.44 -1.78 1.23
CA ALA A 324 17.65 -1.05 0.25
C ALA A 324 18.44 0.11 -0.37
N LEU A 325 19.29 0.81 0.40
CA LEU A 325 20.23 1.80 -0.14
C LEU A 325 21.27 1.16 -1.08
N ALA A 326 21.76 -0.05 -0.76
CA ALA A 326 22.63 -0.78 -1.68
C ALA A 326 21.88 -1.15 -2.98
N GLY A 327 20.64 -1.61 -2.85
CA GLY A 327 19.75 -1.92 -3.97
C GLY A 327 19.37 -0.74 -4.84
N SER A 328 19.43 0.49 -4.30
CA SER A 328 19.15 1.70 -5.07
C SER A 328 20.42 2.31 -5.69
N ILE A 329 21.54 2.29 -4.98
CA ILE A 329 22.78 2.97 -5.40
C ILE A 329 23.66 2.09 -6.29
N ILE A 330 23.88 0.83 -5.93
CA ILE A 330 24.86 -0.04 -6.60
C ILE A 330 24.48 -0.37 -8.05
N PRO A 331 23.22 -0.70 -8.40
CA PRO A 331 22.85 -0.93 -9.79
C PRO A 331 23.14 0.26 -10.70
N ILE A 332 22.93 1.48 -10.19
CA ILE A 332 23.17 2.74 -10.91
C ILE A 332 24.68 2.88 -11.22
N ILE A 333 25.54 2.59 -10.24
CA ILE A 333 27.00 2.67 -10.38
C ILE A 333 27.52 1.60 -11.35
N MET A 334 27.02 0.36 -11.26
CA MET A 334 27.55 -0.77 -12.01
C MET A 334 27.01 -0.89 -13.44
N ARG A 335 25.78 -0.44 -13.68
CA ARG A 335 25.14 -0.47 -14.99
C ARG A 335 24.78 0.96 -15.42
N PRO A 336 25.77 1.87 -15.56
CA PRO A 336 25.50 3.22 -16.04
C PRO A 336 24.94 3.19 -17.47
N SER A 337 25.25 2.13 -18.24
CA SER A 337 24.65 1.86 -19.54
C SER A 337 23.15 1.54 -19.47
N GLY A 338 22.65 0.99 -18.35
CA GLY A 338 21.22 0.79 -18.10
C GLY A 338 20.49 2.10 -17.86
N VAL A 339 21.09 3.00 -17.08
CA VAL A 339 20.61 4.37 -16.89
C VAL A 339 20.69 5.14 -18.21
N ALA A 340 21.79 5.03 -18.96
CA ALA A 340 21.93 5.62 -20.29
C ALA A 340 20.94 5.02 -21.29
N LYS A 341 20.59 3.73 -21.19
CA LYS A 341 19.50 3.11 -21.96
C LYS A 341 18.14 3.66 -21.56
N ALA A 342 17.88 3.89 -20.26
CA ALA A 342 16.66 4.54 -19.78
C ALA A 342 16.54 5.98 -20.33
N PHE A 343 17.63 6.76 -20.30
CA PHE A 343 17.67 8.08 -20.93
C PHE A 343 17.59 8.01 -22.47
N LYS A 344 18.15 6.97 -23.10
CA LYS A 344 18.05 6.73 -24.55
C LYS A 344 16.66 6.22 -24.97
N SER A 345 15.96 5.48 -24.12
CA SER A 345 14.57 5.08 -24.32
C SER A 345 13.63 6.26 -24.11
N LEU A 346 13.93 7.15 -23.15
CA LEU A 346 13.31 8.47 -23.04
C LEU A 346 13.56 9.30 -24.31
N TYR A 347 14.76 9.26 -24.88
CA TYR A 347 15.04 9.93 -26.15
C TYR A 347 14.28 9.30 -27.34
N ARG A 348 14.18 7.96 -27.41
CA ARG A 348 13.39 7.25 -28.45
C ARG A 348 11.89 7.42 -28.30
N LEU A 349 11.41 7.76 -27.10
CA LEU A 349 10.04 8.19 -26.82
C LEU A 349 9.66 9.42 -27.66
N VAL A 350 10.62 10.32 -27.90
CA VAL A 350 10.45 11.48 -28.81
C VAL A 350 10.24 11.01 -30.26
N GLU A 351 10.81 9.88 -30.67
CA GLU A 351 10.57 9.28 -31.99
C GLU A 351 9.23 8.53 -32.08
N SER A 352 8.74 7.96 -30.96
CA SER A 352 7.44 7.27 -30.87
C SER A 352 6.25 8.21 -30.68
N GLU A 353 6.46 9.52 -30.49
CA GLU A 353 5.40 10.56 -30.54
C GLU A 353 4.54 10.48 -31.82
N ARG A 354 5.02 9.79 -32.87
CA ARG A 354 4.33 9.55 -34.14
C ARG A 354 3.08 8.65 -34.05
N THR A 355 2.80 7.96 -32.94
CA THR A 355 1.59 7.10 -32.80
C THR A 355 0.39 7.78 -32.12
N GLY A 356 0.49 9.05 -31.70
CA GLY A 356 -0.65 9.91 -31.36
C GLY A 356 -1.37 9.66 -30.02
N ASP A 357 -1.11 8.55 -29.32
CA ASP A 357 -1.75 8.19 -28.04
C ASP A 357 -0.88 8.45 -26.78
N VAL A 358 0.36 8.97 -26.94
CA VAL A 358 1.33 9.16 -25.84
C VAL A 358 1.53 10.65 -25.53
N VAL A 359 1.69 10.99 -24.25
CA VAL A 359 2.00 12.35 -23.79
C VAL A 359 3.46 12.69 -24.15
N PRO A 360 3.73 13.80 -24.86
CA PRO A 360 5.09 14.22 -25.20
C PRO A 360 6.04 14.25 -24.00
N LEU A 361 7.25 13.72 -24.15
CA LEU A 361 8.17 13.54 -23.03
C LEU A 361 8.50 14.87 -22.33
N TRP A 362 8.64 15.96 -23.09
CA TRP A 362 8.93 17.27 -22.52
C TRP A 362 7.81 17.76 -21.59
N ILE A 363 6.55 17.41 -21.86
CA ILE A 363 5.42 17.73 -20.97
C ILE A 363 5.56 16.93 -19.67
N VAL A 364 5.89 15.64 -19.78
CA VAL A 364 6.04 14.77 -18.61
C VAL A 364 7.21 15.19 -17.72
N LEU A 365 8.34 15.55 -18.32
CA LEU A 365 9.51 16.07 -17.58
C LEU A 365 9.23 17.44 -16.95
N THR A 366 8.55 18.34 -17.66
CA THR A 366 8.18 19.64 -17.09
C THR A 366 7.18 19.50 -15.96
N MET A 367 6.23 18.57 -16.04
CA MET A 367 5.35 18.19 -14.93
C MET A 367 6.15 17.73 -13.71
N PHE A 368 7.11 16.82 -13.90
CA PHE A 368 7.93 16.32 -12.79
C PHE A 368 8.79 17.42 -12.16
N ILE A 369 9.48 18.22 -12.97
CA ILE A 369 10.37 19.30 -12.50
C ILE A 369 9.54 20.40 -11.81
N SER A 370 8.41 20.81 -12.38
CA SER A 370 7.56 21.83 -11.77
C SER A 370 6.96 21.37 -10.43
N ALA A 371 6.51 20.12 -10.33
CA ALA A 371 6.03 19.57 -9.06
C ALA A 371 7.17 19.48 -8.02
N SER A 372 8.37 19.10 -8.46
CA SER A 372 9.57 19.06 -7.63
C SER A 372 9.95 20.46 -7.09
N VAL A 373 9.89 21.49 -7.93
CA VAL A 373 10.15 22.88 -7.53
C VAL A 373 9.06 23.38 -6.59
N ALA A 374 7.78 23.12 -6.90
CA ALA A 374 6.65 23.46 -6.04
C ALA A 374 6.77 22.81 -4.65
N TYR A 375 7.30 21.60 -4.59
CA TYR A 375 7.58 20.91 -3.34
C TYR A 375 8.65 21.60 -2.51
N ILE A 376 9.78 21.99 -3.11
CA ILE A 376 10.83 22.76 -2.41
C ILE A 376 10.26 24.07 -1.88
N ILE A 377 9.47 24.77 -2.70
CA ILE A 377 8.81 26.02 -2.31
C ILE A 377 7.88 25.79 -1.12
N LEU A 378 7.08 24.73 -1.13
CA LEU A 378 6.24 24.36 0.00
C LEU A 378 7.08 24.13 1.26
N LEU A 379 8.19 23.38 1.17
CA LEU A 379 9.07 23.14 2.32
C LEU A 379 9.71 24.42 2.85
N LEU A 380 10.09 25.37 1.99
CA LEU A 380 10.59 26.69 2.40
C LEU A 380 9.56 27.47 3.22
N PHE A 381 8.28 27.38 2.85
CA PHE A 381 7.21 28.01 3.62
C PHE A 381 6.92 27.30 4.94
N LEU A 382 6.93 25.96 4.95
CA LEU A 382 6.60 25.17 6.14
C LEU A 382 7.73 25.15 7.19
N LEU A 383 8.98 25.27 6.76
CA LEU A 383 10.19 25.16 7.59
C LEU A 383 11.06 26.42 7.45
N PRO A 384 10.62 27.59 7.95
CA PRO A 384 11.32 28.86 7.72
C PRO A 384 12.71 28.94 8.36
N LYS A 385 13.01 28.08 9.35
CA LYS A 385 14.32 28.03 10.03
C LYS A 385 15.30 27.05 9.38
N ILE A 386 14.91 26.38 8.29
CA ILE A 386 15.77 25.39 7.65
C ILE A 386 16.96 26.06 6.97
N ALA A 387 18.16 25.53 7.20
CA ALA A 387 19.34 26.02 6.49
C ALA A 387 19.31 25.59 5.01
N TYR A 388 19.84 26.42 4.11
CA TYR A 388 19.88 26.10 2.67
C TYR A 388 20.54 24.75 2.37
N GLY A 389 21.59 24.36 3.10
CA GLY A 389 22.23 23.04 2.94
C GLY A 389 21.33 21.87 3.35
N GLN A 390 20.55 22.03 4.42
CA GLN A 390 19.57 21.01 4.85
C GLN A 390 18.43 20.89 3.85
N LEU A 391 17.93 22.03 3.36
CA LEU A 391 16.91 22.06 2.31
C LEU A 391 17.41 21.40 1.02
N LEU A 392 18.65 21.67 0.60
CA LEU A 392 19.24 21.05 -0.58
C LEU A 392 19.34 19.52 -0.41
N LEU A 393 19.74 19.04 0.77
CA LEU A 393 19.77 17.61 1.07
C LEU A 393 18.38 16.98 0.97
N LEU A 394 17.36 17.60 1.57
CA LEU A 394 15.96 17.16 1.45
C LEU A 394 15.56 17.15 -0.03
N ALA A 395 15.71 18.27 -0.73
CA ALA A 395 15.33 18.42 -2.12
C ALA A 395 15.97 17.35 -3.03
N LEU A 396 17.29 17.16 -2.94
CA LEU A 396 18.00 16.16 -3.73
C LEU A 396 17.52 14.75 -3.43
N THR A 397 17.30 14.43 -2.16
CA THR A 397 16.90 13.08 -1.76
C THR A 397 15.45 12.80 -2.11
N PHE A 398 14.54 13.76 -1.98
CA PHE A 398 13.13 13.56 -2.33
C PHE A 398 12.90 13.61 -3.84
N ILE A 399 13.52 14.54 -4.56
CA ILE A 399 13.36 14.64 -6.02
C ILE A 399 14.11 13.51 -6.71
N GLY A 400 15.41 13.38 -6.44
CA GLY A 400 16.24 12.32 -7.01
C GLY A 400 15.79 10.94 -6.54
N GLY A 401 15.53 10.78 -5.24
CA GLY A 401 15.05 9.51 -4.68
C GLY A 401 13.70 9.09 -5.26
N SER A 402 12.72 10.00 -5.37
CA SER A 402 11.43 9.66 -6.00
C SER A 402 11.60 9.23 -7.45
N PHE A 403 12.49 9.89 -8.20
CA PHE A 403 12.77 9.51 -9.58
C PHE A 403 13.39 8.12 -9.69
N PHE A 404 14.52 7.88 -9.02
CA PHE A 404 15.28 6.64 -9.15
C PHE A 404 14.60 5.45 -8.48
N ILE A 405 14.04 5.63 -7.28
CA ILE A 405 13.37 4.54 -6.55
C ILE A 405 12.12 4.12 -7.31
N THR A 406 11.37 5.04 -7.92
CA THR A 406 10.20 4.67 -8.73
C THR A 406 10.60 3.85 -9.96
N LEU A 407 11.71 4.18 -10.63
CA LEU A 407 12.22 3.39 -11.77
C LEU A 407 12.58 1.95 -11.35
N ILE A 408 13.28 1.82 -10.22
CA ILE A 408 13.65 0.50 -9.68
C ILE A 408 12.40 -0.27 -9.25
N SER A 409 11.46 0.40 -8.59
CA SER A 409 10.20 -0.18 -8.14
C SER A 409 9.33 -0.65 -9.30
N ALA A 410 9.24 0.12 -10.38
CA ALA A 410 8.50 -0.26 -11.59
C ALA A 410 9.13 -1.49 -12.28
N THR A 411 10.47 -1.54 -12.40
CA THR A 411 11.17 -2.72 -12.93
C THR A 411 10.91 -3.95 -12.08
N THR A 412 11.06 -3.80 -10.75
CA THR A 412 10.89 -4.88 -9.78
C THR A 412 9.44 -5.38 -9.79
N THR A 413 8.46 -4.49 -9.87
CA THR A 413 7.04 -4.84 -10.03
C THR A 413 6.81 -5.59 -11.34
N GLY A 414 7.42 -5.15 -12.44
CA GLY A 414 7.26 -5.80 -13.76
C GLY A 414 7.80 -7.22 -13.84
N VAL A 415 8.76 -7.58 -12.99
CA VAL A 415 9.39 -8.91 -12.96
C VAL A 415 8.88 -9.78 -11.81
N THR A 416 8.80 -9.22 -10.60
CA THR A 416 8.53 -9.96 -9.36
C THR A 416 7.10 -9.80 -8.86
N SER A 417 6.31 -8.91 -9.47
CA SER A 417 4.98 -8.48 -9.05
C SER A 417 4.90 -7.68 -7.73
N TYR A 418 5.97 -7.62 -6.96
CA TYR A 418 6.09 -6.75 -5.78
C TYR A 418 6.97 -5.55 -6.09
N GLY A 419 6.55 -4.38 -5.60
CA GLY A 419 7.32 -3.16 -5.73
C GLY A 419 8.55 -3.15 -4.82
N PHE A 420 9.44 -2.20 -5.09
CA PHE A 420 10.55 -1.87 -4.22
C PHE A 420 10.25 -0.59 -3.44
N ASN A 421 10.38 -0.65 -2.12
CA ASN A 421 10.26 0.51 -1.23
C ASN A 421 11.39 0.49 -0.20
N ILE A 422 11.87 1.66 0.18
CA ILE A 422 12.92 1.82 1.19
C ILE A 422 12.26 2.14 2.54
N PRO A 423 12.30 1.22 3.52
CA PRO A 423 11.64 1.41 4.80
C PRO A 423 12.28 2.56 5.57
N TYR A 424 11.45 3.39 6.22
CA TYR A 424 11.86 4.50 7.07
C TYR A 424 12.83 5.51 6.44
N LEU A 425 12.86 5.59 5.10
CA LEU A 425 13.78 6.47 4.40
C LEU A 425 13.49 7.94 4.72
N ARG A 426 12.22 8.31 4.83
CA ARG A 426 11.80 9.66 5.25
C ARG A 426 12.41 10.01 6.61
N GLU A 427 12.22 9.16 7.60
CA GLU A 427 12.70 9.34 8.97
C GLU A 427 14.22 9.39 9.01
N GLY A 428 14.90 8.52 8.25
CA GLY A 428 16.36 8.52 8.13
C GLY A 428 16.92 9.81 7.53
N ILE A 429 16.27 10.35 6.50
CA ILE A 429 16.67 11.63 5.90
C ILE A 429 16.45 12.78 6.88
N ILE A 430 15.31 12.82 7.57
CA ILE A 430 15.03 13.84 8.58
C ILE A 430 16.14 13.84 9.65
N LEU A 431 16.54 12.67 10.15
CA LEU A 431 17.63 12.56 11.11
C LEU A 431 18.98 13.03 10.57
N THR A 432 19.31 12.76 9.30
CA THR A 432 20.57 13.23 8.70
C THR A 432 20.63 14.74 8.51
N THR A 433 19.49 15.42 8.35
CA THR A 433 19.47 16.90 8.29
C THR A 433 19.94 17.56 9.59
N ARG A 434 19.85 16.86 10.74
CA ARG A 434 20.10 17.42 12.08
C ARG A 434 19.29 18.69 12.37
N TYR A 435 18.12 18.83 11.75
CA TYR A 435 17.22 19.93 12.02
C TYR A 435 16.63 19.78 13.44
N PRO A 436 16.75 20.80 14.31
CA PRO A 436 16.35 20.68 15.72
C PRO A 436 14.84 20.84 15.97
N GLY A 437 14.10 21.43 15.03
CA GLY A 437 12.67 21.72 15.21
C GLY A 437 11.79 20.50 15.00
N LEU A 438 10.77 20.34 15.84
CA LEU A 438 9.82 19.24 15.77
C LEU A 438 8.95 19.29 14.50
N GLU A 439 8.72 20.48 13.95
CA GLU A 439 7.87 20.75 12.80
C GLU A 439 8.25 19.95 11.53
N ILE A 440 9.53 19.57 11.38
CA ILE A 440 9.98 18.75 10.24
C ILE A 440 9.31 17.36 10.24
N TRP A 441 9.00 16.80 11.41
CA TRP A 441 8.37 15.49 11.53
C TRP A 441 6.89 15.49 11.13
N PHE A 442 6.25 16.66 11.20
CA PHE A 442 4.86 16.87 10.77
C PHE A 442 4.77 17.32 9.31
N SER A 443 5.90 17.71 8.72
CA SER A 443 5.91 18.26 7.37
C SER A 443 5.61 17.16 6.34
N PRO A 444 5.04 17.52 5.18
CA PRO A 444 4.70 16.60 4.10
C PRO A 444 5.93 16.08 3.33
N VAL A 445 7.07 15.96 4.03
CA VAL A 445 8.33 15.40 3.56
C VAL A 445 8.15 13.92 3.22
N GLY A 446 8.42 13.46 2.00
CA GLY A 446 8.17 12.09 1.60
C GLY A 446 8.58 11.77 0.16
N ILE A 447 9.08 10.56 -0.05
CA ILE A 447 9.43 10.05 -1.38
C ILE A 447 8.17 9.43 -2.00
N ASN A 448 7.86 9.85 -3.22
CA ASN A 448 6.73 9.30 -3.96
C ASN A 448 7.22 8.16 -4.84
N VAL A 449 6.74 6.94 -4.56
CA VAL A 449 7.03 5.73 -5.36
C VAL A 449 5.80 5.23 -6.13
N ASP A 450 4.66 5.91 -5.97
CA ASP A 450 3.36 5.47 -6.46
C ASP A 450 3.30 5.44 -8.00
N GLY A 451 4.25 6.10 -8.68
CA GLY A 451 4.36 6.08 -10.14
C GLY A 451 4.51 4.66 -10.69
N ALA A 452 5.18 3.76 -9.96
CA ALA A 452 5.29 2.34 -10.33
C ALA A 452 3.91 1.65 -10.38
N GLY A 453 3.04 1.97 -9.43
CA GLY A 453 1.67 1.47 -9.37
C GLY A 453 0.79 2.01 -10.51
N ILE A 454 0.94 3.28 -10.88
CA ILE A 454 0.23 3.83 -12.04
C ILE A 454 0.69 3.17 -13.34
N ALA A 455 2.01 2.97 -13.52
CA ALA A 455 2.54 2.27 -14.69
C ALA A 455 2.01 0.84 -14.81
N ALA A 456 1.93 0.13 -13.68
CA ALA A 456 1.30 -1.18 -13.58
C ALA A 456 -0.19 -1.14 -13.97
N SER A 457 -0.96 -0.14 -13.53
CA SER A 457 -2.36 0.02 -13.96
C SER A 457 -2.51 0.38 -15.44
N MET A 458 -1.60 1.18 -16.01
CA MET A 458 -1.57 1.48 -17.44
C MET A 458 -1.27 0.23 -18.29
N LYS A 459 -0.43 -0.69 -17.80
CA LYS A 459 -0.25 -2.01 -18.44
C LYS A 459 -1.58 -2.72 -18.56
N THR A 460 -2.36 -2.84 -17.47
CA THR A 460 -3.69 -3.46 -17.49
C THR A 460 -4.65 -2.71 -18.42
N ALA A 461 -4.60 -1.37 -18.45
CA ALA A 461 -5.41 -0.56 -19.35
C ALA A 461 -5.14 -0.89 -20.84
N THR A 462 -3.87 -1.02 -21.21
CA THR A 462 -3.50 -1.35 -22.60
C THR A 462 -3.84 -2.79 -22.99
N MET A 463 -3.72 -3.74 -22.06
CA MET A 463 -4.14 -5.13 -22.29
C MET A 463 -5.66 -5.26 -22.46
N THR A 464 -6.44 -4.38 -21.82
CA THR A 464 -7.90 -4.31 -21.94
C THR A 464 -8.37 -3.35 -23.05
N GLY A 465 -7.45 -2.83 -23.85
CA GLY A 465 -7.74 -1.96 -25.00
C GLY A 465 -8.30 -0.58 -24.64
N VAL A 466 -8.07 -0.10 -23.42
CA VAL A 466 -8.42 1.26 -22.98
C VAL A 466 -7.34 2.24 -23.40
N LYS A 467 -7.77 3.39 -23.95
CA LYS A 467 -6.84 4.47 -24.31
C LYS A 467 -6.27 5.12 -23.05
N LEU A 468 -4.96 5.37 -23.04
CA LEU A 468 -4.28 5.98 -21.90
C LEU A 468 -4.87 7.34 -21.51
N LYS A 469 -5.29 8.15 -22.50
CA LYS A 469 -5.96 9.43 -22.23
C LYS A 469 -7.26 9.27 -21.44
N GLU A 470 -8.07 8.26 -21.76
CA GLU A 470 -9.34 7.99 -21.06
C GLU A 470 -9.06 7.48 -19.64
N PHE A 471 -8.08 6.59 -19.48
CA PHE A 471 -7.63 6.12 -18.18
C PHE A 471 -7.13 7.27 -17.29
N LEU A 472 -6.23 8.12 -17.80
CA LEU A 472 -5.71 9.27 -17.08
C LEU A 472 -6.80 10.28 -16.69
N THR A 473 -7.77 10.50 -17.59
CA THR A 473 -8.91 11.38 -17.31
C THR A 473 -9.77 10.80 -16.18
N ALA A 474 -10.10 9.51 -16.22
CA ALA A 474 -10.85 8.86 -15.15
C ALA A 474 -10.07 8.84 -13.83
N TYR A 475 -8.76 8.62 -13.86
CA TYR A 475 -7.90 8.65 -12.69
C TYR A 475 -7.99 10.01 -11.97
N LEU A 476 -7.87 11.12 -12.72
CA LEU A 476 -8.03 12.47 -12.18
C LEU A 476 -9.45 12.70 -11.62
N MET A 477 -10.47 12.31 -12.37
CA MET A 477 -11.87 12.44 -11.93
C MET A 477 -12.14 11.64 -10.65
N SER A 478 -11.62 10.41 -10.54
CA SER A 478 -11.75 9.58 -9.34
C SER A 478 -11.13 10.24 -8.11
N ILE A 479 -9.95 10.85 -8.25
CA ILE A 479 -9.29 11.54 -7.14
C ILE A 479 -10.10 12.77 -6.70
N ILE A 480 -10.59 13.56 -7.65
CA ILE A 480 -11.39 14.75 -7.35
C ILE A 480 -12.72 14.34 -6.68
N LEU A 481 -13.41 13.34 -7.23
CA LEU A 481 -14.67 12.85 -6.66
C LEU A 481 -14.48 12.26 -5.26
N GLY A 482 -13.47 11.43 -5.05
CA GLY A 482 -13.18 10.87 -3.73
C GLY A 482 -12.76 11.94 -2.71
N PHE A 483 -12.02 12.96 -3.13
CA PHE A 483 -11.72 14.10 -2.25
C PHE A 483 -12.98 14.86 -1.84
N LEU A 484 -13.83 15.21 -2.81
CA LEU A 484 -15.07 15.96 -2.56
C LEU A 484 -16.04 15.18 -1.69
N SER A 485 -16.22 13.89 -2.00
CA SER A 485 -17.09 13.03 -1.22
C SER A 485 -16.58 12.85 0.21
N SER A 486 -15.29 12.52 0.39
CA SER A 486 -14.68 12.43 1.72
C SER A 486 -14.91 13.70 2.54
N LEU A 487 -14.72 14.90 1.97
CA LEU A 487 -15.00 16.16 2.66
C LEU A 487 -16.48 16.28 3.05
N ILE A 488 -17.40 16.08 2.10
CA ILE A 488 -18.84 16.26 2.30
C ILE A 488 -19.36 15.31 3.38
N PHE A 489 -19.05 14.02 3.29
CA PHE A 489 -19.60 13.03 4.21
C PHE A 489 -18.92 13.06 5.58
N THR A 490 -17.62 13.34 5.64
CA THR A 490 -16.95 13.59 6.94
C THR A 490 -17.58 14.79 7.64
N GLN A 491 -17.88 15.86 6.90
CA GLN A 491 -18.58 17.03 7.44
C GLN A 491 -19.99 16.67 7.94
N ILE A 492 -20.75 15.86 7.20
CA ILE A 492 -22.08 15.40 7.61
C ILE A 492 -21.99 14.58 8.90
N PHE A 493 -21.09 13.59 8.97
CA PHE A 493 -20.94 12.79 10.19
C PHE A 493 -20.52 13.63 11.40
N TRP A 494 -19.61 14.58 11.21
CA TRP A 494 -19.16 15.46 12.27
C TRP A 494 -20.24 16.45 12.74
N SER A 495 -21.11 16.92 11.86
CA SER A 495 -22.23 17.78 12.24
C SER A 495 -23.32 17.01 12.97
N LEU A 496 -23.58 15.76 12.61
CA LEU A 496 -24.55 14.88 13.28
C LEU A 496 -24.14 14.59 14.73
N ASN A 497 -22.92 14.09 14.94
CA ASN A 497 -22.39 13.79 16.28
C ASN A 497 -20.94 14.26 16.40
N PRO A 498 -20.47 14.65 17.60
CA PRO A 498 -19.06 14.99 17.80
C PRO A 498 -18.13 13.84 17.37
N ILE A 499 -17.00 14.18 16.76
CA ILE A 499 -15.89 13.26 16.50
C ILE A 499 -14.70 13.83 17.26
N PRO A 500 -14.14 13.12 18.25
CA PRO A 500 -14.51 11.78 18.73
C PRO A 500 -15.78 11.75 19.60
N SER A 501 -16.50 10.62 19.62
CA SER A 501 -17.60 10.35 20.57
C SER A 501 -17.99 8.86 20.63
N TRP A 502 -18.85 8.49 21.57
CA TRP A 502 -19.44 7.15 21.65
C TRP A 502 -20.34 6.78 20.46
N ALA A 503 -20.85 7.77 19.72
CA ALA A 503 -21.53 7.52 18.46
C ALA A 503 -20.58 6.97 17.38
N TYR A 504 -19.26 7.19 17.57
CA TYR A 504 -18.18 6.71 16.71
C TYR A 504 -17.11 5.96 17.54
N PRO A 505 -17.39 4.73 18.02
CA PRO A 505 -16.56 4.04 19.01
C PRO A 505 -15.06 3.92 18.66
N ASN A 506 -14.69 3.76 17.39
CA ASN A 506 -13.27 3.71 17.02
C ASN A 506 -12.54 5.01 17.33
N THR A 507 -13.22 6.15 17.24
CA THR A 507 -12.63 7.45 17.59
C THR A 507 -12.47 7.63 19.10
N ALA A 508 -13.29 6.94 19.90
CA ALA A 508 -13.23 6.96 21.37
C ALA A 508 -12.20 5.99 21.97
N TYR A 509 -11.72 5.00 21.22
CA TYR A 509 -10.71 4.04 21.69
C TYR A 509 -9.51 3.92 20.75
N GLY A 510 -9.75 3.57 19.48
CA GLY A 510 -8.70 3.34 18.49
C GLY A 510 -7.83 4.56 18.25
N TRP A 511 -8.42 5.76 18.20
CA TRP A 511 -7.63 6.99 18.04
C TRP A 511 -6.71 7.27 19.24
N HIS A 512 -7.13 6.95 20.47
CA HIS A 512 -6.26 7.12 21.64
C HIS A 512 -5.03 6.21 21.56
N PHE A 513 -5.22 4.96 21.12
CA PHE A 513 -4.11 4.05 20.84
C PHE A 513 -3.20 4.58 19.75
N SER A 514 -3.76 5.07 18.64
CA SER A 514 -2.99 5.68 17.54
C SER A 514 -2.20 6.93 17.98
N VAL A 515 -2.74 7.76 18.88
CA VAL A 515 -2.02 8.91 19.44
C VAL A 515 -0.84 8.45 20.29
N TYR A 516 -1.03 7.44 21.14
CA TYR A 516 0.05 6.86 21.93
C TYR A 516 1.16 6.32 21.03
N GLU A 517 0.79 5.50 20.04
CA GLU A 517 1.70 4.91 19.06
C GLU A 517 2.46 5.97 18.24
N ARG A 518 1.78 7.01 17.75
CA ARG A 518 2.41 8.10 16.99
C ARG A 518 3.43 8.87 17.83
N ASN A 519 3.09 9.24 19.07
CA ASN A 519 4.01 9.93 19.98
C ASN A 519 5.23 9.06 20.34
N LEU A 520 4.99 7.78 20.60
CA LEU A 520 6.02 6.81 20.97
C LEU A 520 7.01 6.56 19.82
N ASN A 521 6.50 6.35 18.61
CA ASN A 521 7.31 6.20 17.41
C ASN A 521 8.15 7.45 17.15
N LEU A 522 7.54 8.64 17.25
CA LEU A 522 8.23 9.91 17.09
C LEU A 522 9.40 10.04 18.09
N LYS A 523 9.16 9.72 19.37
CA LYS A 523 10.19 9.72 20.41
C LYS A 523 11.36 8.80 20.06
N TRP A 524 11.10 7.57 19.61
CA TRP A 524 12.15 6.59 19.31
C TRP A 524 12.93 6.87 18.03
N PHE A 525 12.30 7.49 17.03
CA PHE A 525 13.04 8.00 15.87
C PHE A 525 13.97 9.13 16.28
N MET A 526 13.46 10.11 17.05
CA MET A 526 14.26 11.25 17.51
C MET A 526 15.40 10.85 18.45
N SER A 527 15.22 9.81 19.28
CA SER A 527 16.28 9.28 20.13
C SER A 527 17.33 8.45 19.39
N GLY A 528 17.11 8.14 18.10
CA GLY A 528 18.01 7.28 17.31
C GLY A 528 17.96 5.80 17.70
N GLN A 529 16.93 5.37 18.45
CA GLN A 529 16.78 3.97 18.88
C GLN A 529 16.36 3.04 17.72
N ILE A 530 15.67 3.57 16.70
CA ILE A 530 15.22 2.78 15.54
C ILE A 530 16.30 2.72 14.43
N LEU A 531 16.79 3.87 14.00
CA LEU A 531 17.72 3.98 12.87
C LEU A 531 19.17 4.10 13.35
N LYS A 532 19.75 2.97 13.74
CA LYS A 532 21.14 2.87 14.23
C LYS A 532 22.14 2.92 13.06
N PRO A 533 23.01 3.95 12.95
CA PRO A 533 23.93 4.09 11.82
C PRO A 533 24.86 2.87 11.58
N PRO A 534 25.42 2.20 12.60
CA PRO A 534 26.25 1.01 12.38
C PRO A 534 25.49 -0.12 11.67
N LEU A 535 24.21 -0.32 12.00
CA LEU A 535 23.38 -1.33 11.35
C LEU A 535 23.08 -0.95 9.89
N ILE A 536 22.80 0.33 9.62
CA ILE A 536 22.61 0.83 8.25
C ILE A 536 23.86 0.60 7.41
N VAL A 537 25.05 0.95 7.93
CA VAL A 537 26.32 0.75 7.21
C VAL A 537 26.59 -0.74 7.01
N SER A 538 26.38 -1.58 8.03
CA SER A 538 26.56 -3.03 7.89
C SER A 538 25.61 -3.62 6.84
N GLY A 539 24.36 -3.16 6.80
CA GLY A 539 23.36 -3.56 5.81
C GLY A 539 23.72 -3.08 4.41
N PHE A 540 24.29 -1.88 4.27
CA PHE A 540 24.78 -1.38 2.99
C PHE A 540 25.96 -2.20 2.47
N ILE A 541 26.93 -2.53 3.32
CA ILE A 541 28.09 -3.35 2.95
C ILE A 541 27.65 -4.76 2.57
N ALA A 542 26.85 -5.42 3.42
CA ALA A 542 26.33 -6.76 3.17
C ALA A 542 25.44 -6.80 1.91
N GLY A 543 24.56 -5.80 1.77
CA GLY A 543 23.69 -5.64 0.60
C GLY A 543 24.49 -5.40 -0.68
N THR A 544 25.56 -4.62 -0.63
CA THR A 544 26.47 -4.43 -1.78
C THR A 544 27.14 -5.75 -2.16
N GLY A 545 27.69 -6.49 -1.20
CA GLY A 545 28.30 -7.79 -1.45
C GLY A 545 27.33 -8.80 -2.07
N LEU A 546 26.10 -8.87 -1.53
CA LEU A 546 25.05 -9.76 -2.04
C LEU A 546 24.55 -9.32 -3.42
N TYR A 547 24.39 -8.02 -3.66
CA TYR A 547 24.04 -7.51 -4.98
C TYR A 547 25.11 -7.87 -6.02
N LEU A 548 26.39 -7.67 -5.68
CA LEU A 548 27.52 -8.00 -6.54
C LEU A 548 27.55 -9.48 -6.87
N LEU A 549 27.33 -10.34 -5.87
CA LEU A 549 27.25 -11.79 -6.04
C LEU A 549 26.13 -12.17 -7.01
N PHE A 550 24.90 -11.69 -6.78
CA PHE A 550 23.78 -12.01 -7.66
C PHE A 550 23.94 -11.42 -9.05
N ASN A 551 24.53 -10.23 -9.17
CA ASN A 551 24.84 -9.64 -10.47
C ASN A 551 25.89 -10.45 -11.22
N PHE A 552 26.93 -10.97 -10.54
CA PHE A 552 27.95 -11.83 -11.13
C PHE A 552 27.35 -13.16 -11.63
N LEU A 553 26.42 -13.74 -10.87
CA LEU A 553 25.71 -14.96 -11.26
C LEU A 553 24.63 -14.73 -12.33
N GLY A 554 24.35 -13.48 -12.70
CA GLY A 554 23.32 -13.13 -13.69
C GLY A 554 21.88 -13.11 -13.14
N PHE A 555 21.68 -13.24 -11.82
CA PHE A 555 20.37 -13.32 -11.18
C PHE A 555 20.04 -12.09 -10.33
N THR A 556 20.21 -10.89 -10.89
CA THR A 556 19.97 -9.63 -10.16
C THR A 556 18.56 -9.53 -9.56
N ASN A 557 17.55 -10.15 -10.18
CA ASN A 557 16.17 -10.15 -9.69
C ASN A 557 16.01 -10.84 -8.33
N TRP A 558 16.88 -11.82 -8.02
CA TRP A 558 16.86 -12.54 -6.74
C TRP A 558 17.21 -11.63 -5.56
N PHE A 559 18.10 -10.66 -5.78
CA PHE A 559 18.41 -9.63 -4.79
C PHE A 559 17.16 -8.85 -4.39
N PHE A 560 16.43 -8.33 -5.38
CA PHE A 560 15.23 -7.53 -5.14
C PHE A 560 14.07 -8.37 -4.55
N ALA A 561 13.91 -9.61 -5.00
CA ALA A 561 12.96 -10.54 -4.41
C ALA A 561 13.27 -10.81 -2.92
N MET A 562 14.54 -10.99 -2.58
CA MET A 562 14.99 -11.16 -1.19
C MET A 562 14.76 -9.89 -0.36
N LEU A 563 14.98 -8.71 -0.92
CA LEU A 563 14.66 -7.44 -0.25
C LEU A 563 13.17 -7.28 0.02
N SER A 564 12.29 -7.67 -0.91
CA SER A 564 10.84 -7.72 -0.65
C SER A 564 10.52 -8.65 0.53
N GLY A 565 11.31 -9.71 0.72
CA GLY A 565 11.23 -10.59 1.89
C GLY A 565 11.51 -9.91 3.22
N PHE A 566 12.42 -8.92 3.27
CA PHE A 566 12.80 -8.25 4.53
C PHE A 566 11.65 -7.47 5.16
N VAL A 567 10.75 -6.94 4.33
CA VAL A 567 9.55 -6.22 4.75
C VAL A 567 8.29 -7.11 4.83
N THR A 568 8.40 -8.36 4.39
CA THR A 568 7.30 -9.33 4.42
C THR A 568 7.35 -10.15 5.70
N TYR A 569 6.23 -10.22 6.41
CA TYR A 569 6.14 -11.03 7.62
C TYR A 569 6.34 -12.52 7.30
N PRO A 570 6.92 -13.32 8.22
CA PRO A 570 7.23 -14.74 7.97
C PRO A 570 6.02 -15.57 7.55
N ASN A 571 4.86 -15.32 8.17
CA ASN A 571 3.59 -15.97 7.85
C ASN A 571 3.15 -15.74 6.41
N VAL A 572 3.27 -14.51 5.92
CA VAL A 572 2.90 -14.14 4.55
C VAL A 572 3.89 -14.74 3.55
N ALA A 573 5.19 -14.61 3.82
CA ALA A 573 6.23 -15.11 2.93
C ALA A 573 6.18 -16.64 2.78
N LEU A 574 5.95 -17.37 3.88
CA LEU A 574 5.79 -18.82 3.87
C LEU A 574 4.56 -19.24 3.07
N SER A 575 3.42 -18.57 3.23
CA SER A 575 2.21 -18.88 2.46
C SER A 575 2.35 -18.66 0.97
N ILE A 576 3.01 -17.58 0.55
CA ILE A 576 3.27 -17.30 -0.87
C ILE A 576 4.21 -18.38 -1.45
N MET A 577 5.26 -18.77 -0.72
CA MET A 577 6.17 -19.84 -1.16
C MET A 577 5.45 -21.19 -1.27
N LEU A 578 4.65 -21.57 -0.26
CA LEU A 578 3.88 -22.82 -0.30
C LEU A 578 2.91 -22.84 -1.48
N SER A 579 2.23 -21.74 -1.74
CA SER A 579 1.37 -21.59 -2.92
C SER A 579 2.14 -21.76 -4.22
N ALA A 580 3.31 -21.13 -4.37
CA ALA A 580 4.13 -21.26 -5.57
C ALA A 580 4.65 -22.68 -5.78
N LEU A 581 5.01 -23.39 -4.70
CA LEU A 581 5.40 -24.80 -4.75
C LEU A 581 4.22 -25.68 -5.18
N ILE A 582 3.03 -25.45 -4.64
CA ILE A 582 1.81 -26.17 -5.04
C ILE A 582 1.49 -25.89 -6.52
N SER A 583 1.56 -24.63 -6.95
CA SER A 583 1.36 -24.21 -8.34
C SER A 583 2.28 -24.98 -9.30
N LYS A 584 3.59 -25.00 -9.01
CA LYS A 584 4.59 -25.60 -9.92
C LYS A 584 4.70 -27.13 -9.82
N TYR A 585 4.59 -27.72 -8.63
CA TYR A 585 4.84 -29.15 -8.45
C TYR A 585 3.58 -30.01 -8.35
N VAL A 586 2.45 -29.42 -7.97
CA VAL A 586 1.18 -30.15 -7.83
C VAL A 586 0.27 -29.80 -9.01
N PHE A 587 -0.15 -28.55 -9.14
CA PHE A 587 -1.13 -28.15 -10.17
C PHE A 587 -0.58 -28.26 -11.59
N ALA A 588 0.67 -27.85 -11.84
CA ALA A 588 1.28 -28.03 -13.16
C ALA A 588 1.51 -29.49 -13.55
N ARG A 589 1.56 -30.43 -12.59
CA ARG A 589 1.61 -31.88 -12.85
C ARG A 589 0.23 -32.49 -13.07
N ILE A 590 -0.77 -32.08 -12.29
CA ILE A 590 -2.14 -32.60 -12.39
C ILE A 590 -2.82 -32.11 -13.68
N PHE A 591 -2.72 -30.82 -13.98
CA PHE A 591 -3.43 -30.19 -15.10
C PHE A 591 -2.60 -30.08 -16.38
N GLY A 592 -1.30 -30.40 -16.31
CA GLY A 592 -0.34 -30.16 -17.39
C GLY A 592 0.22 -28.73 -17.35
N SER A 593 1.53 -28.59 -17.62
CA SER A 593 2.24 -27.34 -17.34
C SER A 593 1.82 -26.17 -18.25
N GLU A 594 1.54 -26.44 -19.52
CA GLU A 594 1.10 -25.42 -20.48
C GLU A 594 -0.34 -24.97 -20.19
N ALA A 595 -1.23 -25.93 -19.93
CA ALA A 595 -2.61 -25.64 -19.55
C ALA A 595 -2.67 -24.88 -18.21
N TRP A 596 -1.91 -25.30 -17.21
CA TRP A 596 -1.86 -24.58 -15.93
C TRP A 596 -1.37 -23.14 -16.10
N ARG A 597 -0.30 -22.90 -16.88
CA ARG A 597 0.18 -21.53 -17.14
C ARG A 597 -0.87 -20.67 -17.84
N LYS A 598 -1.71 -21.26 -18.71
CA LYS A 598 -2.83 -20.58 -19.37
C LYS A 598 -3.94 -20.19 -18.40
N TYR A 599 -4.29 -21.05 -17.43
CA TYR A 599 -5.46 -20.86 -16.55
C TYR A 599 -5.14 -20.33 -15.14
N ALA A 600 -3.89 -20.41 -14.66
CA ALA A 600 -3.49 -19.93 -13.33
C ALA A 600 -3.87 -18.46 -13.05
N PRO A 601 -3.76 -17.52 -14.02
CA PRO A 601 -4.25 -16.16 -13.84
C PRO A 601 -5.75 -16.10 -13.50
N ASN A 602 -6.57 -16.88 -14.22
CA ASN A 602 -8.01 -16.93 -14.03
C ASN A 602 -8.40 -17.56 -12.69
N VAL A 603 -7.65 -18.58 -12.25
CA VAL A 603 -7.84 -19.17 -10.91
C VAL A 603 -7.55 -18.13 -9.84
N THR A 604 -6.46 -17.39 -9.98
CA THR A 604 -6.02 -16.38 -9.01
C THR A 604 -7.01 -15.24 -8.85
N VAL A 605 -7.46 -14.67 -9.98
CA VAL A 605 -8.48 -13.62 -9.95
C VAL A 605 -9.83 -14.17 -9.53
N GLY A 606 -10.20 -15.39 -9.95
CA GLY A 606 -11.43 -16.04 -9.52
C GLY A 606 -11.49 -16.21 -8.01
N LEU A 607 -10.46 -16.81 -7.39
CA LEU A 607 -10.36 -16.95 -5.93
C LEU A 607 -10.48 -15.60 -5.22
N SER A 608 -9.81 -14.56 -5.75
CA SER A 608 -9.85 -13.20 -5.20
C SER A 608 -11.23 -12.55 -5.31
N ALA A 609 -11.91 -12.73 -6.45
CA ALA A 609 -13.26 -12.23 -6.68
C ALA A 609 -14.26 -12.92 -5.74
N GLY A 610 -14.20 -14.24 -5.65
CA GLY A 610 -15.05 -15.03 -4.74
C GLY A 610 -14.87 -14.62 -3.27
N TRP A 611 -13.61 -14.50 -2.85
CA TRP A 611 -13.27 -13.98 -1.53
C TRP A 611 -13.88 -12.60 -1.30
N GLY A 612 -13.63 -11.67 -2.22
CA GLY A 612 -14.05 -10.29 -2.08
C GLY A 612 -15.56 -10.08 -2.07
N ILE A 613 -16.32 -10.90 -2.80
CA ILE A 613 -17.78 -10.91 -2.77
C ILE A 613 -18.28 -11.21 -1.36
N VAL A 614 -17.79 -12.28 -0.74
CA VAL A 614 -18.27 -12.74 0.56
C VAL A 614 -17.80 -11.84 1.70
N THR A 615 -16.55 -11.37 1.66
CA THR A 615 -16.06 -10.42 2.68
C THR A 615 -16.81 -9.11 2.62
N THR A 616 -17.10 -8.61 1.42
CA THR A 616 -17.89 -7.40 1.24
C THR A 616 -19.31 -7.57 1.78
N LEU A 617 -20.00 -8.67 1.44
CA LEU A 617 -21.36 -8.94 1.92
C LEU A 617 -21.41 -9.05 3.45
N GLY A 618 -20.48 -9.77 4.07
CA GLY A 618 -20.43 -9.84 5.53
C GLY A 618 -20.01 -8.53 6.19
N GLY A 619 -19.21 -7.70 5.52
CA GLY A 619 -18.89 -6.35 5.97
C GLY A 619 -20.13 -5.45 6.00
N ILE A 620 -20.97 -5.52 4.95
CA ILE A 620 -22.25 -4.82 4.89
C ILE A 620 -23.20 -5.31 5.99
N ILE A 621 -23.34 -6.62 6.18
CA ILE A 621 -24.19 -7.19 7.24
C ILE A 621 -23.69 -6.77 8.63
N ASN A 622 -22.38 -6.83 8.87
CA ASN A 622 -21.78 -6.40 10.13
C ASN A 622 -22.08 -4.91 10.38
N LEU A 623 -21.96 -4.08 9.35
CA LEU A 623 -22.31 -2.67 9.45
C LEU A 623 -23.79 -2.46 9.84
N ILE A 624 -24.72 -3.12 9.15
CA ILE A 624 -26.16 -3.03 9.45
C ILE A 624 -26.39 -3.41 10.92
N SER A 625 -25.80 -4.53 11.38
CA SER A 625 -25.95 -5.01 12.75
C SER A 625 -25.43 -4.01 13.81
N ARG A 626 -24.29 -3.35 13.56
CA ARG A 626 -23.74 -2.34 14.48
C ARG A 626 -24.50 -1.02 14.43
N SER A 627 -25.01 -0.63 13.26
CA SER A 627 -25.80 0.59 13.11
C SER A 627 -27.15 0.49 13.82
N ALA A 628 -27.73 -0.71 13.92
CA ALA A 628 -28.97 -0.96 14.65
C ALA A 628 -28.85 -0.70 16.17
N TRP A 629 -27.65 -0.78 16.74
CA TRP A 629 -27.39 -0.44 18.15
C TRP A 629 -27.43 1.07 18.45
N ILE A 630 -27.33 1.92 17.43
CA ILE A 630 -27.38 3.39 17.57
C ILE A 630 -28.82 3.91 17.43
N LEU A 631 -29.79 3.05 17.05
CA LEU A 631 -31.18 3.45 17.07
C LEU A 631 -31.62 3.62 18.54
N PRO A 632 -32.05 4.84 18.94
CA PRO A 632 -32.59 5.05 20.26
C PRO A 632 -33.88 4.23 20.35
N TYR A 633 -33.95 3.32 21.32
CA TYR A 633 -35.24 2.90 21.86
C TYR A 633 -35.79 4.02 22.74
#